data_AF-A0A5Q4H4S7-F1
#
_entry.id   AF-A0A5Q4H4S7-F1
#
_cell.length_a   1.000
_cell.length_b   1.000
_cell.length_c   1.000
_cell.angle_alpha   90.00
_cell.angle_beta   90.00
_cell.angle_gamma   90.00
#
_symmetry.space_group_name_H-M   'P 1'
#
loop_
_entity.id
_entity.type
_entity.pdbx_description
1 polymer ?
#
loop_
_entity_poly.entity_id
_entity_poly.type
_entity_poly.pdbx_seq_one_letter_code
_entity_poly.pdbx_strand_id
1 'polypeptide(L)' 'EGMRGHQYDRPPMPSVWARKHGDGRVYYNSLGHREDVWANPLFQNMLMAGFSWTMGKVDFDPVTRVPFELAEGMGGRP' A
#
# COMPACT_ATOMS: atom_id res chain seq x y z
N GLU A 1 5.49 -20.36 10.70
CA GLU A 1 6.43 -20.79 9.66
C GLU A 1 5.82 -20.45 8.30
N GLY A 2 6.56 -19.81 7.39
CA GLY A 2 6.03 -19.29 6.11
C GLY A 2 5.87 -20.37 5.02
N MET A 3 5.17 -20.03 3.93
CA MET A 3 5.04 -20.92 2.77
C MET A 3 6.37 -21.06 2.03
N ARG A 4 6.70 -22.28 1.56
CA ARG A 4 7.99 -22.62 0.92
C ARG A 4 7.79 -22.94 -0.57
N GLY A 5 8.81 -22.68 -1.40
CA GLY A 5 8.84 -23.01 -2.83
C GLY A 5 9.01 -21.78 -3.73
N HIS A 6 9.59 -21.95 -4.92
CA HIS A 6 9.98 -20.87 -5.84
C HIS A 6 8.84 -19.90 -6.19
N GLN A 7 7.59 -20.37 -6.20
CA GLN A 7 6.40 -19.53 -6.38
C GLN A 7 6.18 -18.47 -5.28
N TYR A 8 6.83 -18.61 -4.13
CA TYR A 8 6.78 -17.68 -3.00
C TYR A 8 8.05 -16.83 -2.87
N ASP A 9 9.03 -16.98 -3.76
CA ASP A 9 10.23 -16.14 -3.85
C ASP A 9 9.86 -14.79 -4.49
N ARG A 10 8.97 -14.05 -3.84
CA ARG A 10 8.61 -12.68 -4.20
C ARG A 10 9.38 -11.71 -3.30
N PRO A 11 9.89 -10.60 -3.86
CA PRO A 11 10.43 -9.53 -3.04
C PRO A 11 9.39 -9.07 -2.00
N PRO A 12 9.83 -8.55 -0.84
CA PRO A 12 8.91 -7.97 0.13
C PRO A 12 8.20 -6.77 -0.49
N MET A 13 6.90 -6.90 -0.73
CA MET A 13 6.06 -5.83 -1.25
C MET A 13 5.22 -5.23 -0.12
N PRO A 14 5.06 -3.89 -0.06
CA PRO A 14 4.23 -3.26 0.94
C PRO A 14 2.75 -3.59 0.73
N SER A 15 2.04 -3.97 1.79
CA SER A 15 0.58 -4.15 1.76
C SER A 15 -0.18 -2.82 1.79
N VAL A 16 0.44 -1.76 2.31
CA VAL A 16 -0.11 -0.40 2.37
C VAL A 16 0.97 0.60 1.99
N TRP A 17 0.66 1.55 1.11
CA TRP A 17 1.58 2.59 0.70
C TRP A 17 0.86 3.85 0.20
N ALA A 18 1.59 4.95 0.12
CA ALA A 18 1.13 6.21 -0.43
C ALA A 18 2.20 6.78 -1.37
N ARG A 19 1.81 7.49 -2.44
CA ARG A 19 2.73 8.19 -3.33
C ARG A 19 2.06 9.39 -4.00
N LYS A 20 2.86 10.37 -4.42
CA LYS A 20 2.41 11.40 -5.37
C LYS A 20 2.45 10.84 -6.80
N HIS A 21 1.49 11.21 -7.63
CA HIS A 21 1.43 10.85 -9.05
C HIS A 21 0.99 12.07 -9.86
N GLY A 22 1.95 12.72 -10.53
CA GLY A 22 1.77 14.10 -10.98
C GLY A 22 1.39 15.00 -9.80
N ASP A 23 0.37 15.83 -9.99
CA ASP A 23 -0.20 16.68 -8.93
C ASP A 23 -1.18 15.92 -8.00
N GLY A 24 -1.46 14.65 -8.32
CA GLY A 24 -2.36 13.78 -7.57
C GLY A 24 -1.69 13.04 -6.42
N ARG A 25 -2.52 12.48 -5.55
CA ARG A 25 -2.13 11.63 -4.41
C ARG A 25 -2.77 10.25 -4.54
N VAL A 26 -1.97 9.20 -4.41
CA VAL A 26 -2.44 7.81 -4.47
C VAL A 26 -2.17 7.14 -3.14
N TYR A 27 -3.21 6.58 -2.52
CA TYR A 27 -3.13 5.75 -1.34
C TYR A 27 -3.65 4.34 -1.69
N TYR A 28 -2.88 3.31 -1.35
CA TYR A 28 -3.22 1.91 -1.60
C TYR A 28 -3.19 1.12 -0.29
N ASN A 29 -4.17 0.23 -0.12
CA ASN A 29 -4.28 -0.66 1.01
C ASN A 29 -4.89 -1.99 0.57
N SER A 30 -4.14 -3.09 0.69
CA SER A 30 -4.60 -4.44 0.32
C SER A 30 -5.33 -5.20 1.44
N LEU A 31 -5.45 -4.59 2.62
CA LEU A 31 -6.19 -5.18 3.73
C LEU A 31 -7.71 -4.97 3.54
N GLY A 32 -8.53 -5.74 4.27
CA GLY A 32 -9.99 -5.59 4.27
C GLY A 32 -10.76 -6.72 3.60
N HIS A 33 -10.12 -7.85 3.29
CA HIS A 33 -10.83 -9.04 2.79
C HIS A 33 -11.77 -9.67 3.84
N ARG A 34 -11.52 -9.44 5.13
CA ARG A 34 -12.31 -10.02 6.23
C ARG A 34 -13.05 -8.94 7.02
N GLU A 35 -14.21 -9.29 7.56
CA GLU A 35 -15.05 -8.37 8.34
C GLU A 35 -14.39 -7.91 9.66
N ASP A 36 -13.63 -8.78 10.31
CA ASP A 36 -12.90 -8.46 11.53
C ASP A 36 -11.81 -7.40 11.31
N VAL A 37 -11.26 -7.31 10.09
CA VAL A 37 -10.34 -6.23 9.71
C VAL A 37 -11.07 -4.89 9.64
N TRP A 38 -12.29 -4.85 9.08
CA TRP A 38 -13.10 -3.63 9.02
C TRP A 38 -13.51 -3.10 10.40
N ALA A 39 -13.77 -4.01 11.34
CA ALA A 39 -14.09 -3.66 12.73
C ALA A 39 -12.86 -3.22 13.55
N ASN A 40 -11.65 -3.45 13.06
CA ASN A 40 -10.43 -3.13 13.79
C ASN A 40 -10.17 -1.61 13.81
N PRO A 41 -10.10 -0.96 15.00
CA PRO A 41 -9.83 0.48 15.08
C PRO A 41 -8.52 0.91 14.43
N LEU A 42 -7.48 0.07 14.44
CA LEU A 42 -6.21 0.38 13.80
C LEU A 42 -6.35 0.46 12.28
N PHE A 43 -7.12 -0.46 11.69
CA PHE A 43 -7.40 -0.45 10.26
C PHE A 43 -8.23 0.79 9.87
N GLN A 44 -9.27 1.10 10.64
CA GLN A 44 -10.09 2.30 10.42
C GLN A 44 -9.25 3.59 10.52
N ASN A 45 -8.39 3.71 11.53
CA ASN A 45 -7.50 4.86 11.69
C ASN A 45 -6.55 5.02 10.50
N MET A 46 -5.97 3.92 10.02
CA MET A 46 -5.09 3.94 8.86
C MET A 46 -5.83 4.34 7.58
N LEU A 47 -7.06 3.85 7.38
CA LEU A 47 -7.91 4.19 6.25
C LEU A 47 -8.28 5.68 6.26
N MET A 48 -8.69 6.20 7.42
CA MET A 48 -9.06 7.60 7.60
C MET A 48 -7.86 8.54 7.44
N ALA A 49 -6.68 8.14 7.90
CA ALA A 49 -5.44 8.89 7.67
C ALA A 49 -5.08 8.93 6.17
N GLY A 50 -5.17 7.79 5.48
CA GLY A 50 -4.96 7.69 4.04
C GLY A 50 -5.91 8.61 3.26
N PHE A 51 -7.20 8.58 3.56
CA PHE A 51 -8.19 9.47 2.94
C PHE A 51 -7.93 10.95 3.23
N SER A 52 -7.62 11.29 4.48
CA SER A 52 -7.33 12.67 4.85
C SER A 52 -6.13 13.22 4.07
N TRP A 53 -5.09 12.40 3.90
CA TRP A 53 -3.94 12.76 3.09
C TRP A 53 -4.28 12.88 1.59
N THR A 54 -5.00 11.91 1.02
CA THR A 54 -5.41 11.96 -0.40
C THR A 54 -6.31 13.17 -0.69
N MET A 55 -7.15 13.59 0.26
CA MET A 55 -7.98 14.79 0.16
C MET A 55 -7.22 16.10 0.42
N GLY A 56 -5.91 16.05 0.70
CA GLY A 56 -5.11 17.24 0.99
C GLY A 56 -5.39 17.92 2.33
N LYS A 57 -6.05 17.22 3.27
CA LYS A 57 -6.34 17.73 4.63
C LYS A 57 -5.12 17.66 5.54
N VAL A 58 -4.11 16.88 5.17
CA VAL A 58 -2.86 16.70 5.92
C VAL A 58 -1.69 16.83 4.97
N ASP A 59 -0.69 17.61 5.37
CA ASP A 59 0.58 17.70 4.65
C ASP A 59 1.54 16.61 5.14
N PHE A 60 1.96 15.77 4.20
CA PHE A 60 2.87 14.65 4.43
C PHE A 60 3.50 14.29 3.09
N ASP A 61 4.82 14.07 3.09
CA ASP A 61 5.55 13.61 1.92
C ASP A 61 5.93 12.13 2.08
N PRO A 62 5.27 11.20 1.38
CA PRO A 62 5.52 9.78 1.54
C PRO A 62 6.89 9.40 0.97
N VAL A 63 7.74 8.81 1.80
CA VAL A 63 9.02 8.23 1.37
C VAL A 63 8.79 6.79 0.92
N THR A 64 8.79 6.56 -0.39
CA THR A 64 8.77 5.20 -0.95
C THR A 64 10.16 4.58 -0.85
N ARG A 65 10.36 3.57 0.01
CA ARG A 65 11.67 2.90 0.17
C ARG A 65 11.94 1.80 -0.85
N VAL A 66 10.98 1.47 -1.70
CA VAL A 66 11.12 0.51 -2.79
C VAL A 66 10.93 1.26 -4.10
N PRO A 67 11.98 1.39 -4.95
CA PRO A 67 11.86 2.00 -6.26
C PRO A 67 10.77 1.32 -7.09
N PHE A 68 9.90 2.13 -7.68
CA PHE A 68 8.78 1.62 -8.47
C PHE A 68 9.25 0.91 -9.75
N GLU A 69 10.41 1.28 -10.30
CA GLU A 69 10.98 0.58 -11.46
C GLU A 69 11.31 -0.90 -11.15
N LEU A 70 11.60 -1.25 -9.89
CA LEU A 70 11.78 -2.65 -9.49
C LEU A 70 10.46 -3.43 -9.49
N ALA A 71 9.31 -2.76 -9.36
CA ALA A 71 7.99 -3.38 -9.40
C ALA A 71 7.49 -3.56 -10.84
N GLU A 72 7.82 -2.66 -11.76
CA GLU A 72 7.37 -2.72 -13.17
C GLU A 72 8.15 -3.72 -14.03
N GLY A 73 9.43 -3.95 -13.74
CA GLY A 73 10.29 -4.87 -14.50
C GLY A 73 9.94 -6.37 -14.40
N MET A 74 8.95 -6.75 -13.58
CA MET A 74 8.63 -8.15 -13.24
C MET A 74 7.39 -8.72 -13.96
N GLY A 75 7.03 -8.17 -15.14
CA GLY A 75 6.17 -8.86 -16.11
C GLY A 75 4.66 -8.89 -15.82
N GLY A 76 4.16 -8.15 -14.83
CA GLY A 76 2.73 -7.94 -14.62
C GLY A 76 2.27 -6.65 -15.29
N ARG A 77 1.71 -6.74 -16.50
CA ARG A 77 0.93 -5.65 -17.11
C ARG A 77 -0.32 -5.34 -16.24
N PRO A 78 -0.84 -4.09 -16.29
CA PRO A 78 -1.85 -3.57 -15.36
C PRO A 78 -3.13 -4.40 -15.27
#